data_AF-A0AAN1PN14-F1
#
_entry.id   AF-A0AAN1PN14-F1
#
_cell.length_a   1.000
_cell.length_b   1.000
_cell.length_c   1.000
_cell.angle_alpha   90.00
_cell.angle_beta   90.00
_cell.angle_gamma   90.00
#
_symmetry.space_group_name_H-M   'P 1'
#
loop_
_entity.id
_entity.type
_entity.pdbx_description
1 polymer ?
#
loop_
_entity_poly.entity_id
_entity_poly.type
_entity_poly.pdbx_seq_one_letter_code
_entity_poly.pdbx_strand_id
1 'polypeptide(L)'
;MSPRLIGIQNGVIVFVFWLCVGLLLVSDWRIAIPLFAAYLFPISLVVAWRSAKLGCNLAKQCVTVKAYAVEGFLVGFTVCIVFFGLTISNQAFAAGTVLDGADLNDIIKYVLFFALPISVSVGLFGSVQGLLFYHLNRWQLAS
;
A
#
# COMPACT_ATOMS: atom_id res chain seq x y z
N MET A 1 17.18 -5.97 18.38
CA MET A 1 17.21 -6.24 16.91
C MET A 1 17.64 -5.00 16.10
N SER A 2 18.27 -5.13 14.93
CA SER A 2 18.68 -3.93 14.14
C SER A 2 17.49 -3.32 13.35
N PRO A 3 17.36 -1.98 13.25
CA PRO A 3 16.27 -1.35 12.52
C PRO A 3 16.16 -1.73 11.04
N ARG A 4 17.30 -2.04 10.40
CA ARG A 4 17.32 -2.52 9.01
C ARG A 4 16.65 -3.89 8.88
N LEU A 5 16.89 -4.80 9.82
CA LEU A 5 16.31 -6.14 9.81
C LEU A 5 14.79 -6.10 10.03
N ILE A 6 14.33 -5.24 10.95
CA ILE A 6 12.90 -4.97 11.17
C ILE A 6 12.24 -4.45 9.88
N GLY A 7 12.92 -3.53 9.18
CA GLY A 7 12.44 -3.02 7.90
C GLY A 7 12.26 -4.12 6.86
N ILE A 8 13.29 -4.95 6.66
CA ILE A 8 13.24 -6.08 5.71
C ILE A 8 12.11 -7.05 6.07
N GLN A 9 11.95 -7.41 7.35
CA GLN A 9 10.88 -8.30 7.79
C GLN A 9 9.50 -7.74 7.48
N ASN A 10 9.24 -6.47 7.81
CA ASN A 10 7.96 -5.85 7.51
C ASN A 10 7.69 -5.82 6.01
N GLY A 11 8.71 -5.51 5.19
CA GLY A 11 8.60 -5.58 3.73
C GLY A 11 8.23 -6.96 3.22
N VAL A 12 8.89 -8.01 3.72
CA VAL A 12 8.59 -9.41 3.35
C VAL A 12 7.18 -9.82 3.79
N ILE A 13 6.77 -9.44 5.00
CA ILE A 13 5.42 -9.71 5.51
C ILE A 13 4.36 -9.07 4.60
N VAL A 14 4.55 -7.81 4.21
CA VAL A 14 3.64 -7.12 3.28
C VAL A 14 3.60 -7.84 1.93
N PHE A 15 4.75 -8.18 1.38
CA PHE A 15 4.83 -8.87 0.10
C PHE A 15 4.05 -10.18 0.13
N VAL A 16 4.36 -11.04 1.10
CA VAL A 16 3.77 -12.38 1.21
C VAL A 16 2.28 -12.29 1.51
N PHE A 17 1.87 -11.45 2.47
CA PHE A 17 0.47 -11.33 2.86
C PHE A 17 -0.40 -10.90 1.68
N TRP A 18 -0.03 -9.81 0.99
CA TRP A 18 -0.83 -9.29 -0.12
C TRP A 18 -0.72 -10.16 -1.38
N LEU A 19 0.39 -10.87 -1.58
CA LEU A 19 0.49 -11.87 -2.63
C LEU A 19 -0.50 -13.02 -2.38
N CYS A 20 -0.56 -13.54 -1.15
CA CYS A 20 -1.52 -14.57 -0.77
C CYS A 20 -2.96 -14.09 -0.96
N VAL A 21 -3.29 -12.88 -0.50
CA VAL A 21 -4.63 -12.29 -0.69
C VAL A 21 -4.95 -12.15 -2.18
N GLY A 22 -4.03 -11.64 -3.00
CA GLY A 22 -4.23 -11.50 -4.44
C GLY A 22 -4.43 -12.85 -5.15
N LEU A 23 -3.67 -13.87 -4.76
CA LEU A 23 -3.79 -15.21 -5.34
C LEU A 23 -5.10 -15.92 -4.97
N LEU A 24 -5.66 -15.65 -3.79
CA LEU A 24 -6.98 -16.16 -3.41
C LEU A 24 -8.12 -15.54 -4.23
N LEU A 25 -7.90 -14.34 -4.78
CA LEU A 25 -8.90 -13.59 -5.54
C LEU A 25 -8.86 -13.84 -7.04
N VAL A 26 -7.87 -14.58 -7.55
CA VAL A 26 -7.66 -14.78 -8.99
C VAL A 26 -7.74 -16.27 -9.35
N SER A 27 -8.48 -16.57 -10.43
CA SER A 27 -8.65 -17.94 -10.93
C SER A 27 -7.39 -18.50 -11.61
N ASP A 28 -6.66 -17.67 -12.37
CA ASP A 28 -5.45 -18.06 -13.10
C ASP A 28 -4.16 -17.58 -12.42
N TRP A 29 -3.71 -18.35 -11.43
CA TRP A 29 -2.51 -18.07 -10.65
C TRP A 29 -1.23 -17.91 -11.51
N ARG A 30 -1.12 -18.61 -12.65
CA ARG A 30 0.09 -18.58 -13.51
C ARG A 30 0.38 -17.20 -14.11
N ILE A 31 -0.67 -16.48 -14.50
CA ILE A 31 -0.56 -15.13 -15.07
C ILE A 31 -0.61 -14.08 -13.95
N ALA A 32 -1.34 -14.38 -12.86
CA ALA A 32 -1.50 -13.49 -11.74
C ALA A 32 -0.21 -13.29 -10.93
N ILE A 33 0.58 -14.35 -10.67
CA ILE A 33 1.82 -14.26 -9.89
C ILE A 33 2.79 -13.20 -10.43
N PRO A 34 3.19 -13.22 -11.71
CA PRO A 34 4.16 -12.24 -12.22
C PRO A 34 3.60 -10.81 -12.19
N LEU A 35 2.30 -10.62 -12.46
CA LEU A 35 1.63 -9.33 -12.35
C LEU A 35 1.60 -8.81 -10.92
N PHE A 36 1.14 -9.64 -9.97
CA PHE A 36 1.13 -9.27 -8.55
C PHE A 36 2.53 -9.02 -8.02
N ALA A 37 3.52 -9.82 -8.40
CA ALA A 37 4.91 -9.61 -8.01
C ALA A 37 5.44 -8.26 -8.54
N ALA A 38 5.17 -7.91 -9.79
CA ALA A 38 5.60 -6.65 -10.39
C ALA A 38 5.05 -5.42 -9.64
N TYR A 39 3.82 -5.50 -9.12
CA TYR A 39 3.22 -4.42 -8.35
C TYR A 39 3.57 -4.47 -6.85
N LEU A 40 3.57 -5.64 -6.22
CA LEU A 40 3.80 -5.79 -4.79
C LEU A 40 5.26 -5.59 -4.41
N PHE A 41 6.20 -5.92 -5.29
CA PHE A 41 7.63 -5.76 -5.01
C PHE A 41 8.02 -4.30 -4.71
N PRO A 42 7.71 -3.30 -5.56
CA PRO A 42 8.03 -1.90 -5.25
C PRO A 42 7.30 -1.39 -4.01
N ILE A 43 6.04 -1.79 -3.78
CA ILE A 43 5.29 -1.44 -2.56
C ILE A 43 6.02 -1.99 -1.32
N SER A 44 6.47 -3.24 -1.38
CA SER A 44 7.13 -3.92 -0.28
C SER A 44 8.50 -3.30 0.03
N LEU A 45 9.23 -2.84 -0.99
CA LEU A 45 10.46 -2.07 -0.81
C LEU A 45 10.20 -0.72 -0.12
N VAL A 46 9.15 0.01 -0.52
CA VAL A 46 8.75 1.26 0.12
C VAL A 46 8.42 1.03 1.60
N VAL A 47 7.65 -0.02 1.89
CA VAL A 47 7.33 -0.40 3.28
C VAL A 47 8.58 -0.78 4.05
N ALA A 48 9.53 -1.51 3.44
CA ALA A 48 10.77 -1.92 4.10
C ALA A 48 11.66 -0.73 4.48
N TRP A 49 11.91 0.17 3.52
CA TRP A 49 12.70 1.39 3.75
C TRP A 49 12.08 2.26 4.84
N ARG A 50 10.77 2.48 4.76
CA ARG A 50 10.03 3.29 5.73
C ARG A 50 10.02 2.65 7.12
N SER A 51 9.78 1.34 7.20
CA SER A 51 9.82 0.60 8.46
C SER A 51 11.20 0.66 9.12
N ALA A 52 12.28 0.63 8.33
CA ALA A 52 13.63 0.82 8.85
C ALA A 52 13.84 2.24 9.40
N LYS A 53 13.36 3.27 8.69
CA LYS A 53 13.43 4.68 9.14
C LYS A 53 12.64 4.90 10.44
N LEU A 54 11.40 4.41 10.47
CA LEU A 54 10.54 4.50 11.66
C LEU A 54 11.08 3.68 12.82
N GLY A 55 11.64 2.49 12.58
CA GLY A 55 12.30 1.68 13.60
C GLY A 55 13.54 2.36 14.20
N CYS A 56 14.34 3.06 13.37
CA CYS A 56 15.47 3.86 13.85
C CYS A 56 15.00 5.00 14.77
N ASN A 57 13.95 5.70 14.37
CA ASN A 57 13.39 6.78 15.18
C ASN A 57 12.70 6.26 16.46
N LEU A 58 12.08 5.08 16.40
CA LEU A 58 11.47 4.42 17.55
C LEU A 58 12.54 4.00 18.57
N ALA A 59 13.68 3.48 18.10
CA ALA A 59 14.83 3.17 18.96
C ALA A 59 15.40 4.42 19.65
N LYS A 60 15.31 5.58 18.99
CA LYS A 60 15.68 6.90 19.57
C LYS A 60 14.56 7.52 20.42
N GLN A 61 13.43 6.83 20.61
CA GLN A 61 12.23 7.35 21.30
C GLN A 61 11.64 8.64 20.69
N CYS A 62 11.96 8.93 19.43
CA CYS A 62 11.53 10.16 18.74
C CYS A 62 10.19 10.02 18.01
N VAL A 63 9.53 8.85 18.08
CA VAL A 63 8.33 8.56 17.28
C VAL A 63 7.17 8.06 18.11
N THR A 64 5.99 8.60 17.79
CA THR A 64 4.72 8.29 18.43
C THR A 64 3.88 7.34 17.58
N VAL A 65 2.91 6.68 18.20
CA VAL A 65 1.91 5.82 17.55
C VAL A 65 1.22 6.55 16.38
N LYS A 66 0.93 7.84 16.57
CA LYS A 66 0.29 8.69 15.55
C LYS A 66 1.11 8.79 14.26
N ALA A 67 2.43 8.90 14.37
CA ALA A 67 3.28 8.97 13.18
C ALA A 67 3.24 7.67 12.37
N TYR A 68 3.20 6.51 13.03
CA TYR A 68 3.05 5.21 12.35
C TYR A 68 1.71 5.10 11.62
N ALA A 69 0.62 5.56 12.24
CA ALA A 69 -0.73 5.57 11.67
C ALA A 69 -0.86 6.52 10.47
N VAL A 70 -0.44 7.79 10.61
CA VAL A 70 -0.50 8.80 9.55
C VAL A 70 0.31 8.37 8.34
N GLU A 71 1.54 7.94 8.58
CA GLU A 71 2.38 7.49 7.50
C GLU A 71 1.85 6.18 6.86
N GLY A 72 1.18 5.32 7.64
CA GLY A 72 0.46 4.14 7.15
C GLY A 72 -0.65 4.55 6.19
N PHE A 73 -1.43 5.56 6.57
CA PHE A 73 -2.46 6.15 5.74
C PHE A 73 -1.91 6.70 4.42
N LEU A 74 -0.85 7.52 4.49
CA LEU A 74 -0.25 8.12 3.30
C LEU A 74 0.25 7.08 2.30
N VAL A 75 0.87 6.00 2.77
CA VAL A 75 1.31 4.91 1.89
C VAL A 75 0.11 4.21 1.25
N GLY A 76 -0.90 3.80 2.04
CA GLY A 76 -2.09 3.14 1.50
C GLY A 76 -2.83 4.00 0.48
N PHE A 77 -3.01 5.28 0.78
CA PHE A 77 -3.64 6.26 -0.09
C PHE A 77 -2.86 6.46 -1.40
N THR A 78 -1.54 6.64 -1.31
CA THR A 78 -0.67 6.85 -2.48
C THR A 78 -0.65 5.63 -3.39
N VAL A 79 -0.52 4.43 -2.81
CA VAL A 79 -0.57 3.17 -3.57
C VAL A 79 -1.89 3.08 -4.31
N CYS A 80 -3.03 3.35 -3.66
CA CYS A 80 -4.33 3.30 -4.31
C CYS A 80 -4.44 4.25 -5.51
N ILE A 81 -3.96 5.49 -5.39
CA ILE A 81 -3.94 6.46 -6.49
C ILE A 81 -3.07 5.97 -7.65
N VAL A 82 -1.88 5.44 -7.37
CA VAL A 82 -0.98 4.91 -8.41
C VAL A 82 -1.65 3.76 -9.15
N PHE A 83 -2.33 2.86 -8.44
CA PHE A 83 -3.09 1.78 -9.06
C PHE A 83 -4.23 2.31 -9.93
N PHE A 84 -5.01 3.28 -9.46
CA PHE A 84 -6.04 3.92 -10.29
C PHE A 84 -5.43 4.51 -11.58
N GLY A 85 -4.30 5.22 -11.49
CA GLY A 85 -3.63 5.79 -12.66
C GLY A 85 -3.14 4.72 -13.65
N LEU A 86 -2.62 3.59 -13.15
CA LEU A 86 -2.19 2.46 -13.98
C LEU A 86 -3.37 1.76 -14.64
N THR A 87 -4.49 1.57 -13.91
CA THR A 87 -5.70 0.97 -14.45
C THR A 87 -6.33 1.84 -15.53
N ILE A 88 -6.43 3.16 -15.32
CA ILE A 88 -6.93 4.10 -16.33
C ILE A 88 -6.02 4.09 -17.57
N SER A 89 -4.70 4.11 -17.37
CA SER A 89 -3.73 4.05 -18.48
C SER A 89 -3.90 2.77 -19.31
N ASN A 90 -3.99 1.61 -18.65
CA ASN A 90 -4.17 0.33 -19.34
C ASN A 90 -5.51 0.24 -20.08
N GLN A 91 -6.59 0.78 -19.51
CA GLN A 91 -7.89 0.84 -20.19
C GLN A 91 -7.84 1.78 -21.41
N ALA A 92 -7.15 2.92 -21.33
CA ALA A 92 -7.00 3.85 -22.43
C ALA A 92 -6.26 3.24 -23.63
N PHE A 93 -5.28 2.37 -23.39
CA PHE A 93 -4.60 1.60 -24.45
C PHE A 93 -5.45 0.45 -25.00
N ALA A 94 -6.48 0.01 -24.27
CA ALA A 94 -7.36 -1.10 -24.62
C ALA A 94 -8.76 -0.62 -25.05
N ALA A 95 -8.83 0.31 -26.02
CA ALA A 95 -10.03 0.71 -26.80
C ALA A 95 -11.39 0.62 -26.06
N GLY A 96 -11.48 1.16 -24.84
CA GLY A 96 -12.70 1.16 -24.04
C GLY A 96 -12.42 1.45 -22.57
N THR A 97 -12.70 2.68 -22.14
CA THR A 97 -12.63 3.10 -20.72
C THR A 97 -14.00 3.51 -20.18
N VAL A 98 -14.16 3.49 -18.85
CA VAL A 98 -15.35 4.04 -18.17
C VAL A 98 -15.50 5.55 -18.41
N LEU A 99 -14.45 6.22 -18.89
CA LEU A 99 -14.40 7.65 -19.16
C LEU A 99 -14.35 7.98 -20.66
N ASP A 100 -14.55 7.01 -21.55
CA ASP A 100 -14.53 7.27 -22.99
C ASP A 100 -15.74 8.12 -23.39
N GLY A 101 -15.47 9.32 -23.91
CA GLY A 101 -16.49 10.31 -24.21
C GLY A 101 -17.10 10.99 -22.98
N ALA A 102 -16.51 10.81 -21.79
CA ALA A 102 -16.99 11.44 -20.57
C ALA A 102 -16.71 12.94 -20.55
N ASP A 103 -17.72 13.71 -20.18
CA ASP A 103 -17.57 15.14 -19.97
C ASP A 103 -16.84 15.42 -18.65
N LEU A 104 -16.32 16.64 -18.48
CA LEU A 104 -15.52 17.04 -17.32
C LEU A 104 -16.29 16.85 -16.00
N ASN A 105 -17.62 17.02 -16.04
CA ASN A 105 -18.52 16.78 -14.92
C ASN A 105 -18.59 15.30 -14.51
N ASP A 106 -18.57 14.37 -15.47
CA ASP A 106 -18.63 12.94 -15.19
C ASP A 106 -17.31 12.41 -14.63
N ILE A 107 -16.19 12.96 -15.10
CA ILE A 107 -14.86 12.74 -14.50
C ILE A 107 -14.84 13.21 -13.04
N ILE A 108 -15.34 14.42 -12.77
CA ILE A 108 -15.40 14.96 -11.40
C ILE A 108 -16.27 14.06 -10.49
N LYS A 109 -17.43 13.61 -10.96
CA LYS A 109 -18.29 12.69 -10.19
C LYS A 109 -17.59 11.35 -9.94
N TYR A 110 -16.93 10.77 -10.93
CA TYR A 110 -16.18 9.53 -10.76
C TYR A 110 -15.09 9.67 -9.69
N VAL A 111 -14.32 10.76 -9.75
CA VAL A 111 -13.26 11.02 -8.76
C VAL A 111 -13.85 11.21 -7.35
N LEU A 112 -14.88 12.03 -7.20
CA LEU A 112 -15.46 12.36 -5.90
C LEU A 112 -16.23 11.21 -5.26
N PHE A 113 -16.97 10.43 -6.04
CA PHE A 113 -17.87 9.40 -5.51
C PHE A 113 -17.26 7.98 -5.52
N PHE A 114 -16.22 7.73 -6.32
CA PHE A 114 -15.59 6.42 -6.40
C PHE A 114 -14.10 6.44 -6.04
N ALA A 115 -13.27 7.17 -6.80
CA ALA A 115 -11.83 7.08 -6.63
C ALA A 115 -11.36 7.57 -5.25
N LEU A 116 -11.89 8.71 -4.80
CA LEU A 116 -11.50 9.33 -3.52
C LEU A 116 -11.98 8.50 -2.31
N PRO A 117 -13.25 8.07 -2.21
CA PRO A 117 -13.70 7.22 -1.10
C PRO A 117 -12.95 5.89 -1.01
N ILE A 118 -12.66 5.26 -2.16
CA ILE A 118 -11.85 4.03 -2.20
C ILE A 118 -10.43 4.31 -1.71
N SER A 119 -9.80 5.39 -2.21
CA SER A 119 -8.43 5.76 -1.80
C SER A 119 -8.34 6.06 -0.31
N VAL A 120 -9.33 6.78 0.24
CA VAL A 120 -9.42 7.03 1.69
C VAL A 120 -9.58 5.73 2.47
N SER A 121 -10.43 4.81 1.99
CA SER A 121 -10.63 3.50 2.64
C SER A 121 -9.36 2.67 2.66
N VAL A 122 -8.63 2.61 1.54
CA VAL A 122 -7.32 1.93 1.45
C VAL A 122 -6.29 2.61 2.35
N GLY A 123 -6.31 3.95 2.42
CA GLY A 123 -5.52 4.70 3.39
C GLY A 123 -5.84 4.30 4.83
N LEU A 124 -7.11 4.17 5.21
CA LEU A 124 -7.51 3.74 6.56
C LEU A 124 -6.98 2.33 6.88
N PHE A 125 -7.05 1.39 5.92
CA PHE A 125 -6.41 0.08 6.08
C PHE A 125 -4.88 0.20 6.29
N GLY A 126 -4.23 1.08 5.53
CA GLY A 126 -2.81 1.40 5.71
C GLY A 126 -2.49 1.96 7.10
N SER A 127 -3.39 2.75 7.69
CA SER A 127 -3.27 3.27 9.07
C SER A 127 -3.32 2.14 10.10
N VAL A 128 -4.29 1.22 9.97
CA VAL A 128 -4.41 0.04 10.84
C VAL A 128 -3.15 -0.83 10.73
N GLN A 129 -2.66 -1.05 9.51
CA GLN A 129 -1.40 -1.77 9.29
C GLN A 129 -0.20 -1.05 9.93
N GLY A 130 -0.14 0.28 9.85
CA GLY A 130 0.87 1.09 10.51
C GLY A 130 0.87 0.94 12.03
N LEU A 131 -0.32 0.90 12.65
CA LEU A 131 -0.47 0.65 14.09
C LEU A 131 0.02 -0.74 14.49
N LEU A 132 -0.30 -1.77 13.71
CA LEU A 132 0.21 -3.13 13.94
C LEU A 132 1.74 -3.16 13.91
N PHE A 133 2.35 -2.53 12.90
CA PHE A 133 3.81 -2.42 12.83
C PHE A 133 4.42 -1.64 14.00
N TYR A 134 3.75 -0.62 14.52
CA TYR A 134 4.25 0.06 15.72
C TYR A 134 4.37 -0.91 16.91
N HIS A 135 3.34 -1.70 17.18
CA HIS A 135 3.34 -2.65 18.29
C HIS A 135 4.37 -3.76 18.08
N LEU A 136 4.44 -4.34 16.87
CA LEU A 136 5.41 -5.38 16.54
C LEU A 136 6.85 -4.89 16.65
N ASN A 137 7.16 -3.73 16.05
CA ASN A 137 8.50 -3.16 16.08
C ASN A 137 8.93 -2.80 17.51
N ARG A 138 8.01 -2.28 18.33
CA ARG A 138 8.29 -1.98 19.73
C ARG A 138 8.62 -3.24 20.52
N TRP A 139 7.88 -4.33 20.28
CA TRP A 139 8.14 -5.61 20.93
C TRP A 139 9.49 -6.21 20.51
N GLN A 140 9.81 -6.18 19.21
CA GLN A 140 11.09 -6.64 18.65
C GLN A 140 12.32 -5.82 19.08
N LEU A 141 12.13 -4.57 19.49
CA LEU A 141 13.18 -3.72 20.05
C LEU A 141 13.35 -3.92 21.57
N ALA A 142 12.31 -4.41 22.26
CA ALA A 142 12.35 -4.72 23.68
C ALA A 142 12.90 -6.13 23.98
N SER A 143 12.84 -7.03 23.00
CA SER A 143 13.50 -8.35 22.99
C SER A 143 14.95 -8.27 22.53
#